data_AF-A0A5C9ENW5-F1
#
_entry.id   AF-A0A5C9ENW5-F1
#
_cell.length_a   1.000
_cell.length_b   1.000
_cell.length_c   1.000
_cell.angle_alpha   90.00
_cell.angle_beta   90.00
_cell.angle_gamma   90.00
#
_symmetry.space_group_name_H-M   'P 1'
#
loop_
_entity.id
_entity.type
_entity.pdbx_description
1 polymer ?
#
loop_
_entity_poly.entity_id
_entity_poly.type
_entity_poly.pdbx_seq_one_letter_code
_entity_poly.pdbx_strand_id
1 'polypeptide(L)'
;MIESFKKSKSNIYKAVLVGILVIISFLLTFYFNIFFNTNIIFSHFFYLPISLSIFWWKKRGFIIVIILSAFLIFFPFLGDNMQIESVLDNIVRVIFILSVGIILTILTEKLAESEDKLRERVKELNCLYEISNVLSKPISTVGDIIYGVLDSLKSGFQYPDDIVSQIIFQGRDYCSKNFIKTDWKITCQDRIYNKDLRVNIHYLKPHEFLDEEKQLLRDIVQQIIAIFEFKLEYL
;
A
#
# COMPACT_ATOMS: atom_id res chain seq x y z
N MET A 1 18.27 3.04 -10.53
CA MET A 1 18.22 3.65 -11.89
C MET A 1 17.32 2.87 -12.85
N ILE A 2 17.38 1.54 -12.90
CA ILE A 2 16.55 0.71 -13.80
C ILE A 2 15.05 0.77 -13.43
N GLU A 3 14.70 0.78 -12.14
CA GLU A 3 13.32 0.92 -11.68
C GLU A 3 12.71 2.30 -11.98
N SER A 4 13.49 3.39 -11.89
CA SER A 4 12.98 4.73 -12.23
C SER A 4 12.69 4.88 -13.72
N PHE A 5 13.52 4.27 -14.59
CA PHE A 5 13.26 4.19 -16.02
C PHE A 5 12.05 3.31 -16.38
N LYS A 6 11.87 2.17 -15.71
CA LYS A 6 10.70 1.29 -15.91
C LYS A 6 9.40 1.96 -15.44
N LYS A 7 9.45 2.68 -14.31
CA LYS A 7 8.32 3.46 -13.77
C LYS A 7 7.96 4.65 -14.67
N SER A 8 8.96 5.32 -15.26
CA SER A 8 8.76 6.43 -16.21
C SER A 8 8.11 5.96 -17.53
N LYS A 9 8.66 4.92 -18.19
CA LYS A 9 8.05 4.32 -19.39
C LYS A 9 6.63 3.82 -19.10
N SER A 10 6.41 3.32 -17.88
CA SER A 10 5.11 2.82 -17.48
C SER A 10 4.03 3.91 -17.44
N ASN A 11 4.39 5.09 -16.95
CA ASN A 11 3.47 6.21 -16.90
C ASN A 11 3.13 6.78 -18.28
N ILE A 12 4.07 6.69 -19.24
CA ILE A 12 3.84 7.19 -20.61
C ILE A 12 2.82 6.32 -21.35
N TYR A 13 2.93 4.98 -21.31
CA TYR A 13 1.94 4.12 -22.00
C TYR A 13 0.53 4.33 -21.44
N LYS A 14 0.42 4.51 -20.12
CA LYS A 14 -0.85 4.78 -19.46
C LYS A 14 -1.48 6.06 -20.01
N ALA A 15 -0.69 7.13 -20.06
CA ALA A 15 -1.15 8.43 -20.53
C ALA A 15 -1.58 8.37 -22.00
N VAL A 16 -0.81 7.69 -22.84
CA VAL A 16 -1.15 7.48 -24.26
C VAL A 16 -2.45 6.71 -24.40
N LEU A 17 -2.65 5.61 -23.65
CA LEU A 17 -3.87 4.81 -23.72
C LEU A 17 -5.11 5.62 -23.32
N VAL A 18 -5.05 6.33 -22.20
CA VAL A 18 -6.17 7.17 -21.76
C VAL A 18 -6.41 8.32 -22.72
N GLY A 19 -5.36 8.93 -23.28
CA GLY A 19 -5.47 9.94 -24.33
C GLY A 19 -6.21 9.42 -25.57
N ILE A 20 -5.87 8.22 -26.04
CA ILE A 20 -6.56 7.56 -27.17
C ILE A 20 -8.05 7.34 -26.84
N LEU A 21 -8.37 6.82 -25.64
CA LEU A 21 -9.77 6.60 -25.22
C LEU A 21 -10.57 7.90 -25.13
N VAL A 22 -9.95 8.99 -24.68
CA VAL A 22 -10.57 10.33 -24.64
C VAL A 22 -10.83 10.85 -26.05
N ILE A 23 -9.85 10.73 -26.96
CA ILE A 23 -10.01 11.12 -28.37
C ILE A 23 -11.13 10.32 -29.05
N ILE A 24 -11.17 9.00 -28.82
CA ILE A 24 -12.25 8.15 -29.33
C ILE A 24 -13.61 8.60 -28.79
N SER A 25 -13.69 8.93 -27.49
CA SER A 25 -14.93 9.45 -26.88
C SER A 25 -15.39 10.75 -27.57
N PHE A 26 -14.46 11.65 -27.89
CA PHE A 26 -14.76 12.89 -28.60
C PHE A 26 -15.22 12.65 -30.04
N LEU A 27 -14.53 11.78 -30.78
CA LEU A 27 -14.89 11.42 -32.15
C LEU A 27 -16.26 10.75 -32.23
N LEU A 28 -16.58 9.85 -31.29
CA LEU A 28 -17.91 9.27 -31.21
C LEU A 28 -18.97 10.35 -30.98
N THR A 29 -18.73 11.26 -30.05
CA THR A 29 -19.67 12.37 -29.75
C THR A 29 -19.94 13.20 -31.00
N PHE A 30 -18.91 13.55 -31.75
CA PHE A 30 -19.04 14.28 -33.01
C PHE A 30 -19.83 13.51 -34.07
N TYR A 31 -19.50 12.24 -34.28
CA TYR A 31 -20.14 11.39 -35.28
C TYR A 31 -21.65 11.21 -35.03
N PHE A 32 -22.02 10.89 -33.79
CA PHE A 32 -23.43 10.65 -33.44
C PHE A 32 -24.26 11.94 -33.43
N ASN A 33 -23.67 13.07 -33.05
CA ASN A 33 -24.35 14.36 -33.09
C ASN A 33 -24.70 14.77 -34.52
N ILE A 34 -23.77 14.59 -35.48
CA ILE A 34 -24.00 14.93 -36.90
C ILE A 34 -24.98 13.98 -37.57
N PHE A 35 -24.84 12.67 -37.36
CA PHE A 35 -25.53 11.68 -38.18
C PHE A 35 -26.87 11.20 -37.61
N PHE A 36 -27.01 11.11 -36.28
CA PHE A 36 -28.12 10.39 -35.65
C PHE A 36 -29.06 11.25 -34.79
N ASN A 37 -28.72 12.52 -34.50
CA ASN A 37 -29.54 13.46 -33.71
C ASN A 37 -30.07 12.87 -32.37
N THR A 38 -29.42 11.82 -31.86
CA THR A 38 -29.85 11.04 -30.70
C THR A 38 -28.65 10.88 -29.76
N ASN A 39 -28.83 11.35 -28.52
CA ASN A 39 -27.71 11.45 -27.59
C ASN A 39 -27.57 10.21 -26.70
N ILE A 40 -28.59 9.36 -26.51
CA ILE A 40 -28.79 8.60 -25.24
C ILE A 40 -27.84 7.40 -25.03
N ILE A 41 -27.38 6.71 -26.07
CA ILE A 41 -26.73 5.39 -25.90
C ILE A 41 -25.23 5.49 -25.54
N PHE A 42 -24.54 6.57 -25.92
CA PHE A 42 -23.06 6.63 -25.88
C PHE A 42 -22.44 7.13 -24.58
N SER A 43 -23.22 7.67 -23.64
CA SER A 43 -22.74 8.24 -22.37
C SER A 43 -21.93 7.25 -21.52
N HIS A 44 -22.19 5.95 -21.67
CA HIS A 44 -21.51 4.90 -20.91
C HIS A 44 -20.04 4.73 -21.32
N PHE A 45 -19.68 5.10 -22.56
CA PHE A 45 -18.31 4.95 -23.05
C PHE A 45 -17.34 5.89 -22.33
N PHE A 46 -17.82 7.04 -21.83
CA PHE A 46 -17.02 7.99 -21.06
C PHE A 46 -16.54 7.42 -19.72
N TYR A 47 -17.22 6.41 -19.16
CA TYR A 47 -16.80 5.80 -17.90
C TYR A 47 -15.48 5.03 -18.01
N LEU A 48 -15.12 4.54 -19.20
CA LEU A 48 -13.87 3.80 -19.43
C LEU A 48 -12.61 4.67 -19.22
N PRO A 49 -12.43 5.81 -19.93
CA PRO A 49 -11.28 6.68 -19.70
C PRO A 49 -11.28 7.26 -18.28
N ILE A 50 -12.47 7.57 -17.72
CA ILE A 50 -12.59 8.06 -16.33
C ILE A 50 -12.07 7.03 -15.33
N SER A 51 -12.57 5.80 -15.42
CA SER A 51 -12.18 4.71 -14.52
C SER A 51 -10.68 4.43 -14.59
N LEU A 52 -10.12 4.28 -15.80
CA LEU A 52 -8.67 4.06 -15.97
C LEU A 52 -7.84 5.22 -15.43
N SER A 53 -8.30 6.46 -15.64
CA SER A 53 -7.57 7.64 -15.20
C SER A 53 -7.47 7.73 -13.67
N ILE A 54 -8.58 7.50 -12.98
CA ILE A 54 -8.63 7.54 -11.52
C ILE A 54 -7.87 6.34 -10.93
N PHE A 55 -7.99 5.16 -11.54
CA PHE A 55 -7.27 3.98 -11.10
C PHE A 55 -5.74 4.16 -11.17
N TRP A 56 -5.22 4.76 -12.24
CA TRP A 56 -3.77 4.91 -12.43
C TRP A 56 -3.17 6.15 -11.77
N TRP A 57 -3.88 7.27 -11.72
CA TRP A 57 -3.36 8.54 -11.20
C TRP A 57 -4.09 9.06 -9.95
N LYS A 58 -4.99 8.27 -9.35
CA LYS A 58 -5.76 8.62 -8.13
C LYS A 58 -6.39 10.02 -8.27
N LYS A 59 -6.16 10.93 -7.31
CA LYS A 59 -6.65 12.32 -7.34
C LYS A 59 -6.29 13.10 -8.60
N ARG A 60 -5.12 12.84 -9.21
CA ARG A 60 -4.71 13.54 -10.44
C ARG A 60 -5.50 13.08 -11.67
N GLY A 61 -6.07 11.87 -11.62
CA GLY A 61 -6.97 11.35 -12.65
C GLY A 61 -8.27 12.14 -12.78
N PHE A 62 -8.71 12.81 -11.70
CA PHE A 62 -9.92 13.63 -11.70
C PHE A 62 -9.87 14.80 -12.70
N ILE A 63 -8.68 15.22 -13.11
CA ILE A 63 -8.51 16.24 -14.17
C ILE A 63 -9.18 15.80 -15.47
N ILE A 64 -9.13 14.51 -15.82
CA ILE A 64 -9.76 13.98 -17.03
C ILE A 64 -11.28 14.03 -16.93
N VAL A 65 -11.84 13.82 -15.73
CA VAL A 65 -13.27 13.98 -15.47
C VAL A 65 -13.71 15.43 -15.72
N ILE A 66 -12.93 16.40 -15.24
CA ILE A 66 -13.22 17.83 -15.46
C ILE A 66 -13.13 18.19 -16.94
N ILE A 67 -12.11 17.71 -17.66
CA ILE A 67 -11.92 17.98 -19.09
C ILE A 67 -13.08 17.40 -19.91
N LEU A 68 -13.48 16.15 -19.64
CA LEU A 68 -14.61 15.52 -20.34
C LEU A 68 -15.93 16.25 -20.07
N SER A 69 -16.17 16.65 -18.82
CA SER A 69 -17.36 17.43 -18.43
C SER A 69 -17.40 18.80 -19.11
N ALA A 70 -16.28 19.52 -19.15
CA ALA A 70 -16.20 20.82 -19.81
C ALA A 70 -16.43 20.70 -21.32
N PHE A 71 -15.87 19.67 -21.95
CA PHE A 71 -16.08 19.38 -23.36
C PHE A 71 -17.56 19.14 -23.68
N LEU A 72 -18.28 18.37 -22.83
CA LEU A 72 -19.70 18.06 -23.04
C LEU A 72 -20.59 19.31 -23.01
N ILE A 73 -20.23 20.31 -22.21
CA ILE A 73 -20.94 21.59 -22.11
C ILE A 73 -20.58 22.51 -23.28
N PHE A 74 -19.31 22.52 -23.68
CA PHE A 74 -18.79 23.40 -24.73
C PHE A 74 -19.19 22.95 -26.14
N PHE A 75 -19.24 21.63 -26.38
CA PHE A 75 -19.45 21.08 -27.71
C PHE A 75 -20.78 21.52 -28.38
N PRO A 76 -21.94 21.54 -27.69
CA PRO A 76 -23.20 22.03 -28.29
C PRO A 76 -23.17 23.51 -28.70
N PHE A 77 -22.32 24.33 -28.07
CA PHE A 77 -22.20 25.75 -28.40
C PHE A 77 -21.54 26.00 -29.77
N LEU A 78 -20.80 25.02 -30.31
CA LEU A 78 -20.16 25.11 -31.63
C LEU A 78 -21.09 24.79 -32.80
N GLY A 79 -22.26 24.18 -32.56
CA GLY A 79 -23.20 23.79 -33.61
C GLY A 79 -24.28 24.86 -33.83
N ASP A 80 -24.52 25.25 -35.10
CA ASP A 80 -25.49 26.29 -35.49
C ASP A 80 -26.95 25.99 -35.10
N ASN A 81 -27.29 24.74 -34.74
CA ASN A 81 -28.66 24.33 -34.44
C ASN A 81 -28.85 24.10 -32.93
N MET A 82 -29.25 25.14 -32.21
CA MET A 82 -29.65 25.06 -30.81
C MET A 82 -30.99 24.32 -30.66
N GLN A 83 -30.93 22.98 -30.55
CA GLN A 83 -32.06 22.18 -30.08
C GLN A 83 -32.04 22.12 -28.54
N ILE A 84 -33.00 22.78 -27.88
CA ILE A 84 -33.07 22.94 -26.42
C ILE A 84 -33.19 21.58 -25.68
N GLU A 85 -33.86 20.59 -26.27
CA GLU A 85 -34.00 19.23 -25.73
C GLU A 85 -32.64 18.54 -25.49
N SER A 86 -31.62 18.83 -26.31
CA SER A 86 -30.29 18.24 -26.17
C SER A 86 -29.49 18.81 -24.99
N VAL A 87 -29.84 19.98 -24.47
CA VAL A 87 -29.06 20.67 -23.43
C VAL A 87 -29.30 20.02 -22.06
N LEU A 88 -30.56 19.67 -21.75
CA LEU A 88 -30.91 19.01 -20.50
C LEU A 88 -30.23 17.64 -20.36
N ASP A 89 -30.21 16.85 -21.43
CA ASP A 89 -29.55 15.54 -21.47
C ASP A 89 -28.03 15.64 -21.18
N ASN A 90 -27.37 16.68 -21.71
CA ASN A 90 -25.94 16.89 -21.49
C ASN A 90 -25.65 17.34 -20.05
N ILE A 91 -26.51 18.19 -19.47
CA ILE A 91 -26.39 18.58 -18.06
C ILE A 91 -26.51 17.36 -17.15
N VAL A 92 -27.51 16.52 -17.38
CA VAL A 92 -27.71 15.28 -16.60
C VAL A 92 -26.48 14.37 -16.68
N ARG A 93 -25.87 14.22 -17.86
CA ARG A 93 -24.64 13.42 -18.03
C ARG A 93 -23.45 13.98 -17.28
N VAL A 94 -23.24 15.29 -17.33
CA VAL A 94 -22.15 15.93 -16.60
C VAL A 94 -22.30 15.67 -15.10
N ILE A 95 -23.54 15.74 -14.58
CA ILE A 95 -23.83 15.41 -13.17
C ILE A 95 -23.47 13.94 -12.88
N PHE A 96 -23.86 12.99 -13.74
CA PHE A 96 -23.49 11.58 -13.57
C PHE A 96 -21.98 11.33 -13.67
N ILE A 97 -21.29 11.98 -14.61
CA ILE A 97 -19.83 11.86 -14.79
C ILE A 97 -19.10 12.38 -13.55
N LEU A 98 -19.53 13.52 -13.00
CA LEU A 98 -18.95 14.08 -11.79
C LEU A 98 -19.23 13.20 -10.56
N SER A 99 -20.46 12.71 -10.40
CA SER A 99 -20.81 11.83 -9.27
C SER A 99 -20.02 10.53 -9.30
N VAL A 100 -19.95 9.87 -10.47
CA VAL A 100 -19.15 8.65 -10.68
C VAL A 100 -17.67 8.94 -10.44
N GLY A 101 -17.13 10.05 -10.96
CA GLY A 101 -15.73 10.43 -10.74
C GLY A 101 -15.40 10.63 -9.25
N ILE A 102 -16.28 11.26 -8.48
CA ILE A 102 -16.12 11.44 -7.03
C ILE A 102 -16.15 10.09 -6.32
N ILE A 103 -17.16 9.26 -6.60
CA ILE A 103 -17.32 7.93 -5.98
C ILE A 103 -16.08 7.07 -6.28
N LEU A 104 -15.63 7.02 -7.54
CA LEU A 104 -14.45 6.26 -7.95
C LEU A 104 -13.17 6.76 -7.26
N THR A 105 -13.02 8.07 -7.07
CA THR A 105 -11.85 8.64 -6.40
C THR A 105 -11.80 8.20 -4.94
N ILE A 106 -12.92 8.34 -4.22
CA ILE A 106 -13.03 7.90 -2.83
C ILE A 106 -12.81 6.39 -2.71
N LEU A 107 -13.41 5.60 -3.62
CA LEU A 107 -13.30 4.15 -3.60
C LEU A 107 -11.85 3.68 -3.82
N THR A 108 -11.15 4.27 -4.78
CA THR A 108 -9.76 3.93 -5.09
C THR A 108 -8.82 4.28 -3.94
N GLU A 109 -9.09 5.39 -3.23
CA GLU A 109 -8.32 5.78 -2.04
C GLU A 109 -8.55 4.81 -0.88
N LYS A 110 -9.81 4.48 -0.59
CA LYS A 110 -10.15 3.51 0.46
C LYS A 110 -9.59 2.12 0.16
N LEU A 111 -9.60 1.71 -1.10
CA LEU A 111 -9.01 0.44 -1.52
C LEU A 111 -7.51 0.42 -1.26
N ALA A 112 -6.79 1.48 -1.66
CA ALA A 112 -5.35 1.58 -1.42
C ALA A 112 -4.99 1.56 0.08
N GLU A 113 -5.76 2.27 0.92
CA GLU A 113 -5.55 2.26 2.37
C GLU A 113 -5.79 0.87 2.98
N SER A 114 -6.84 0.18 2.53
CA SER A 114 -7.15 -1.18 2.98
C SER A 114 -6.07 -2.18 2.57
N GLU A 115 -5.55 -2.08 1.34
CA GLU A 115 -4.47 -2.93 0.85
C GLU A 115 -3.19 -2.72 1.64
N ASP A 116 -2.82 -1.48 1.93
CA ASP A 116 -1.64 -1.17 2.73
C ASP A 116 -1.77 -1.74 4.15
N LYS A 117 -2.93 -1.55 4.81
CA LYS A 117 -3.20 -2.16 6.14
C LYS A 117 -3.11 -3.67 6.11
N LEU A 118 -3.68 -4.32 5.10
CA LEU A 118 -3.63 -5.78 4.96
C LEU A 118 -2.18 -6.26 4.77
N ARG A 119 -1.40 -5.54 3.96
CA ARG A 119 0.00 -5.88 3.71
C ARG A 119 0.82 -5.83 4.99
N GLU A 120 0.66 -4.80 5.82
CA GLU A 120 1.39 -4.72 7.10
C GLU A 120 0.99 -5.86 8.05
N ARG A 121 -0.30 -6.22 8.12
CA ARG A 121 -0.77 -7.36 8.93
C ARG A 121 -0.23 -8.70 8.45
N VAL A 122 -0.10 -8.90 7.14
CA VAL A 122 0.51 -10.11 6.57
C VAL A 122 1.99 -10.21 6.94
N LYS A 123 2.73 -9.09 6.92
CA LYS A 123 4.13 -9.09 7.39
C LYS A 123 4.23 -9.45 8.87
N GLU A 124 3.39 -8.85 9.70
CA GLU A 124 3.32 -9.12 11.14
C GLU A 124 3.09 -10.61 11.40
N LEU A 125 2.07 -11.20 10.76
CA LEU A 125 1.75 -12.62 10.90
C LEU A 125 2.88 -13.54 10.40
N ASN A 126 3.51 -13.21 9.28
CA ASN A 126 4.64 -13.98 8.76
C ASN A 126 5.83 -13.96 9.73
N CYS A 127 6.15 -12.81 10.32
CA CYS A 127 7.20 -12.68 11.32
C CYS A 127 6.89 -13.55 12.56
N LEU A 128 5.67 -13.45 13.10
CA LEU A 128 5.26 -14.26 14.26
C LEU A 128 5.28 -15.77 13.94
N TYR A 129 4.88 -16.15 12.73
CA TYR A 129 4.92 -17.54 12.28
C TYR A 129 6.34 -18.09 12.13
N GLU A 130 7.26 -17.31 11.54
CA GLU A 130 8.67 -17.68 11.45
C GLU A 130 9.30 -17.89 12.83
N ILE A 131 9.01 -16.98 13.77
CA ILE A 131 9.47 -17.06 15.15
C ILE A 131 8.94 -18.31 15.84
N SER A 132 7.64 -18.60 15.72
CA SER A 132 7.01 -19.81 16.27
C SER A 132 7.64 -21.09 15.68
N ASN A 133 7.95 -21.11 14.39
CA ASN A 133 8.62 -22.22 13.72
C ASN A 133 10.07 -22.43 14.18
N VAL A 134 10.81 -21.36 14.47
CA VAL A 134 12.15 -21.46 15.07
C VAL A 134 12.06 -22.05 16.48
N LEU A 135 11.09 -21.56 17.26
CA LEU A 135 10.93 -21.90 18.67
C LEU A 135 10.42 -23.33 18.91
N SER A 136 9.59 -23.86 18.01
CA SER A 136 9.04 -25.22 18.08
C SER A 136 10.02 -26.34 17.67
N LYS A 137 11.26 -26.01 17.27
CA LYS A 137 12.26 -27.02 16.90
C LYS A 137 12.70 -27.86 18.12
N PRO A 138 12.58 -29.20 18.07
CA PRO A 138 12.78 -30.07 19.23
C PRO A 138 14.25 -30.23 19.66
N ILE A 139 15.23 -29.91 18.81
CA ILE A 139 16.66 -30.10 19.08
C ILE A 139 17.42 -28.83 18.69
N SER A 140 17.25 -27.77 19.46
CA SER A 140 17.96 -26.49 19.27
C SER A 140 18.48 -26.00 20.61
N THR A 141 19.76 -25.61 20.65
CA THR A 141 20.31 -24.97 21.85
C THR A 141 19.66 -23.60 22.03
N VAL A 142 19.67 -23.08 23.25
CA VAL A 142 19.20 -21.72 23.56
C VAL A 142 19.80 -20.68 22.60
N GLY A 143 21.08 -20.82 22.24
CA GLY A 143 21.74 -19.93 21.28
C GLY A 143 21.15 -20.04 19.87
N ASP A 144 20.91 -21.25 19.36
CA ASP A 144 20.35 -21.46 18.02
C ASP A 144 18.94 -20.88 17.89
N ILE A 145 18.14 -20.99 18.95
CA ILE A 145 16.81 -20.38 19.03
C ILE A 145 16.93 -18.86 18.97
N ILE A 146 17.79 -18.27 19.80
CA ILE A 146 17.98 -16.81 19.84
C ILE A 146 18.48 -16.28 18.49
N TYR A 147 19.42 -16.95 17.83
CA TYR A 147 19.88 -16.57 16.50
C TYR A 147 18.79 -16.68 15.43
N GLY A 148 17.95 -17.71 15.49
CA GLY A 148 16.81 -17.82 14.58
C GLY A 148 15.80 -16.69 14.81
N VAL A 149 15.51 -16.33 16.06
CA VAL A 149 14.64 -15.19 16.39
C VAL A 149 15.25 -13.87 15.92
N LEU A 150 16.56 -13.65 16.09
CA LEU A 150 17.25 -12.45 15.60
C LEU A 150 17.14 -12.28 14.08
N ASP A 151 17.15 -13.39 13.33
CA ASP A 151 17.04 -13.35 11.87
C ASP A 151 15.60 -13.10 11.42
N SER A 152 14.62 -13.77 12.05
CA SER A 152 13.19 -13.57 11.78
C SER A 152 12.69 -12.20 12.22
N LEU A 153 13.25 -11.61 13.28
CA LEU A 153 12.87 -10.28 13.78
C LEU A 153 12.90 -9.21 12.68
N LYS A 154 13.85 -9.29 11.76
CA LYS A 154 14.02 -8.29 10.69
C LYS A 154 12.81 -8.22 9.76
N SER A 155 12.14 -9.36 9.50
CA SER A 155 11.04 -9.43 8.54
C SER A 155 9.77 -8.72 9.00
N GLY A 156 9.64 -8.46 10.32
CA GLY A 156 8.48 -7.82 10.91
C GLY A 156 8.47 -6.29 10.90
N PHE A 157 9.53 -5.63 10.45
CA PHE A 157 9.67 -4.18 10.51
C PHE A 157 9.60 -3.54 9.13
N GLN A 158 9.42 -2.21 9.09
CA GLN A 158 9.24 -1.47 7.83
C GLN A 158 10.46 -1.54 6.91
N TYR A 159 11.68 -1.56 7.47
CA TYR A 159 12.95 -1.60 6.73
C TYR A 159 13.85 -2.78 7.16
N PRO A 160 13.56 -4.01 6.72
CA PRO A 160 14.30 -5.22 7.14
C PRO A 160 15.80 -5.16 6.89
N ASP A 161 16.23 -4.53 5.78
CA ASP A 161 17.64 -4.44 5.37
C ASP A 161 18.46 -3.48 6.25
N ASP A 162 17.80 -2.53 6.90
CA ASP A 162 18.43 -1.50 7.72
C ASP A 162 18.38 -1.85 9.22
N ILE A 163 18.02 -3.10 9.58
CA ILE A 163 17.84 -3.51 10.98
C ILE A 163 18.97 -4.38 11.48
N VAL A 164 19.47 -4.00 12.64
CA VAL A 164 20.36 -4.83 13.46
C VAL A 164 19.77 -5.02 14.85
N SER A 165 19.82 -6.25 15.32
CA SER A 165 19.17 -6.68 16.56
C SER A 165 20.18 -7.30 17.51
N GLN A 166 19.92 -7.13 18.80
CA GLN A 166 20.73 -7.64 19.89
C GLN A 166 19.81 -8.20 20.98
N ILE A 167 20.07 -9.42 21.42
CA ILE A 167 19.38 -10.07 22.54
C ILE A 167 20.43 -10.35 23.62
N ILE A 168 20.18 -9.87 24.83
CA ILE A 168 21.01 -10.11 26.01
C ILE A 168 20.21 -11.04 26.94
N PHE A 169 20.74 -12.23 27.21
CA PHE A 169 20.11 -13.23 28.07
C PHE A 169 21.16 -13.95 28.92
N GLN A 170 20.93 -14.02 30.24
CA GLN A 170 21.86 -14.63 31.22
C GLN A 170 23.30 -14.09 31.12
N GLY A 171 23.45 -12.78 30.86
CA GLY A 171 24.77 -12.15 30.70
C GLY A 171 25.50 -12.51 29.40
N ARG A 172 24.90 -13.31 28.51
CA ARG A 172 25.38 -13.55 27.15
C ARG A 172 24.74 -12.58 26.17
N ASP A 173 25.56 -12.07 25.27
CA ASP A 173 25.17 -11.14 24.22
C ASP A 173 25.06 -11.87 22.88
N TYR A 174 23.89 -11.79 22.26
CA TYR A 174 23.59 -12.41 20.96
C TYR A 174 23.26 -11.31 19.96
N CYS A 175 24.11 -11.13 18.96
CA CYS A 175 23.99 -10.06 17.98
C CYS A 175 23.66 -10.61 16.59
N SER A 176 22.82 -9.89 15.84
CA SER A 176 22.66 -10.14 14.42
C SER A 176 23.95 -9.87 13.67
N LYS A 177 24.14 -10.48 12.48
CA LYS A 177 25.26 -10.17 11.58
C LYS A 177 25.34 -8.64 11.34
N ASN A 178 26.56 -8.10 11.35
CA ASN A 178 26.85 -6.67 11.13
C ASN A 178 26.25 -5.70 12.17
N PHE A 179 26.12 -6.12 13.43
CA PHE A 179 25.57 -5.26 14.49
C PHE A 179 26.38 -3.97 14.70
N ILE A 180 25.69 -2.83 14.56
CA ILE A 180 26.22 -1.48 14.82
C ILE A 180 25.24 -0.79 15.77
N LYS A 181 25.75 -0.26 16.89
CA LYS A 181 24.93 0.53 17.81
C LYS A 181 24.67 1.90 17.18
N THR A 182 23.40 2.23 17.02
CA THR A 182 22.92 3.53 16.56
C THR A 182 22.01 4.18 17.60
N ASP A 183 21.81 5.50 17.48
CA ASP A 183 20.90 6.26 18.34
C ASP A 183 19.42 5.94 18.05
N TRP A 184 19.14 5.43 16.84
CA TRP A 184 17.80 5.01 16.40
C TRP A 184 17.49 3.62 16.92
N LYS A 185 17.03 3.53 18.16
CA LYS A 185 16.80 2.24 18.82
C LYS A 185 15.48 2.14 19.58
N ILE A 186 14.96 0.92 19.65
CA ILE A 186 13.96 0.51 20.62
C ILE A 186 14.51 -0.62 21.47
N THR A 187 14.13 -0.62 22.74
CA THR A 187 14.53 -1.63 23.72
C THR A 187 13.31 -2.15 24.42
N CYS A 188 13.18 -3.47 24.49
CA CYS A 188 12.24 -4.15 25.36
C CYS A 188 13.03 -4.97 26.38
N GLN A 189 12.69 -4.82 27.65
CA GLN A 189 13.32 -5.54 28.75
C GLN A 189 12.25 -6.27 29.55
N ASP A 190 12.52 -7.55 29.83
CA ASP A 190 11.64 -8.42 30.59
C ASP A 190 12.46 -9.49 31.33
N ARG A 191 11.80 -10.47 31.97
CA ARG A 191 12.44 -11.55 32.73
C ARG A 191 11.85 -12.92 32.39
N ILE A 192 12.72 -13.92 32.28
CA ILE A 192 12.34 -15.34 32.17
C ILE A 192 12.79 -16.03 33.46
N TYR A 193 11.87 -16.56 34.28
CA TYR A 193 12.19 -17.19 35.57
C TYR A 193 13.28 -16.46 36.37
N ASN A 194 13.10 -15.15 36.57
CA ASN A 194 14.01 -14.27 37.31
C ASN A 194 15.39 -13.99 36.65
N LYS A 195 15.57 -14.36 35.37
CA LYS A 195 16.74 -14.03 34.56
C LYS A 195 16.40 -12.89 33.60
N ASP A 196 17.23 -11.85 33.58
CA ASP A 196 16.99 -10.68 32.73
C ASP A 196 17.13 -11.03 31.24
N LEU A 197 16.14 -10.59 30.47
CA LEU A 197 16.08 -10.62 29.02
C LEU A 197 15.99 -9.17 28.53
N ARG A 198 16.90 -8.78 27.63
CA ARG A 198 16.84 -7.47 26.96
C ARG A 198 16.96 -7.66 25.46
N VAL A 199 16.02 -7.11 24.72
CA VAL A 199 16.02 -7.11 23.26
C VAL A 199 16.14 -5.67 22.77
N ASN A 200 17.19 -5.40 22.00
CA ASN A 200 17.49 -4.12 21.39
C ASN A 200 17.38 -4.24 19.87
N ILE A 201 16.71 -3.28 19.25
CA ILE A 201 16.61 -3.18 17.80
C ILE A 201 17.07 -1.79 17.40
N HIS A 202 17.94 -1.74 16.40
CA HIS A 202 18.56 -0.53 15.90
C HIS A 202 18.32 -0.39 14.40
N TYR A 203 17.96 0.81 13.96
CA TYR A 203 18.01 1.17 12.55
C TYR A 203 19.40 1.72 12.19
N LEU A 204 19.96 1.25 11.07
CA LEU A 204 21.23 1.74 10.50
C LEU A 204 21.11 3.14 9.91
N LYS A 205 19.88 3.58 9.61
CA LYS A 205 19.52 4.88 9.04
C LYS A 205 18.58 5.63 9.99
N PRO A 206 18.48 6.97 9.87
CA PRO A 206 17.58 7.77 10.70
C PRO A 206 16.11 7.50 10.35
N HIS A 207 15.50 6.55 11.06
CA HIS A 207 14.10 6.17 10.95
C HIS A 207 13.45 6.17 12.34
N GLU A 208 12.23 6.69 12.42
CA GLU A 208 11.40 6.62 13.63
C GLU A 208 10.66 5.28 13.66
N PHE A 209 10.59 4.68 14.85
CA PHE A 209 9.84 3.45 15.06
C PHE A 209 8.36 3.75 15.23
N LEU A 210 7.53 3.04 14.47
CA LEU A 210 6.08 3.12 14.57
C LEU A 210 5.58 2.48 15.88
N ASP A 211 4.39 2.85 16.33
CA ASP A 211 3.81 2.27 17.55
C ASP A 211 3.48 0.79 17.38
N GLU A 212 3.12 0.39 16.16
CA GLU A 212 2.93 -1.01 15.75
C GLU A 212 4.23 -1.82 15.88
N GLU A 213 5.37 -1.24 15.51
CA GLU A 213 6.68 -1.92 15.62
C GLU A 213 7.10 -2.09 17.09
N LYS A 214 6.79 -1.11 17.95
CA LYS A 214 7.00 -1.22 19.40
C LYS A 214 6.10 -2.30 20.00
N GLN A 215 4.86 -2.43 19.51
CA GLN A 215 3.94 -3.49 19.94
C GLN A 215 4.41 -4.86 19.49
N LEU A 216 4.81 -5.00 18.23
CA LEU A 216 5.39 -6.23 17.69
C LEU A 216 6.58 -6.71 18.52
N LEU A 217 7.51 -5.81 18.89
CA LEU A 217 8.63 -6.16 19.75
C LEU A 217 8.18 -6.72 21.09
N ARG A 218 7.15 -6.12 21.72
CA ARG A 218 6.59 -6.63 22.98
C ARG A 218 6.00 -8.03 22.80
N ASP A 219 5.21 -8.24 21.75
CA ASP A 219 4.54 -9.51 21.50
C ASP A 219 5.56 -10.63 21.21
N ILE A 220 6.63 -10.32 20.49
CA ILE A 220 7.75 -11.24 20.24
C ILE A 220 8.46 -11.58 21.55
N VAL A 221 8.76 -10.60 22.40
CA VAL A 221 9.41 -10.84 23.69
C VAL A 221 8.56 -11.76 24.56
N GLN A 222 7.24 -11.56 24.60
CA GLN A 222 6.31 -12.43 25.31
C GLN A 222 6.32 -13.87 24.77
N GLN A 223 6.36 -14.07 23.45
CA GLN A 223 6.48 -15.40 22.87
C GLN A 223 7.81 -16.09 23.18
N ILE A 224 8.92 -15.34 23.18
CA ILE A 224 10.22 -15.86 23.62
C ILE A 224 10.11 -16.33 25.06
N ILE A 225 9.55 -15.52 25.96
CA ILE A 225 9.39 -15.87 27.38
C ILE A 225 8.58 -17.17 27.51
N ALA A 226 7.38 -17.22 26.93
CA ALA A 226 6.49 -18.38 27.06
C ALA A 226 7.13 -19.70 26.61
N ILE A 227 7.90 -19.67 25.51
CA ILE A 227 8.52 -20.89 24.98
C ILE A 227 9.79 -21.25 25.75
N PHE A 228 10.58 -20.27 26.18
CA PHE A 228 11.71 -20.53 27.06
C PHE A 228 11.26 -21.10 28.40
N GLU A 229 10.15 -20.61 28.95
CA GLU A 229 9.57 -21.13 30.17
C GLU A 229 9.19 -22.60 30.00
N PHE A 230 8.42 -22.92 28.96
CA PHE A 230 8.04 -24.29 28.63
C PHE A 230 9.27 -25.19 28.42
N LYS A 231 10.29 -24.75 27.68
CA LYS A 231 11.46 -25.60 27.35
C LYS A 231 12.39 -25.81 28.55
N LEU A 232 12.43 -24.88 29.51
CA LEU A 232 13.20 -25.00 30.75
C LEU A 232 12.48 -25.82 31.82
N GLU A 233 11.15 -25.95 31.76
CA GLU A 233 10.37 -26.79 32.68
C GLU A 233 10.53 -28.30 32.37
N TYR A 234 10.99 -28.65 31.17
CA TYR A 234 11.25 -30.03 30.72
C TYR A 234 12.76 -30.38 30.57
N LEU A 235 13.67 -29.53 31.07
CA LEU A 235 15.12 -29.76 31.13
C LEU A 235 15.58 -29.93 32.58
#